data_AF-A0AA88JAY8-F1
#
_entry.id   AF-A0AA88JAY8-F1
#
_cell.length_a   1.000
_cell.length_b   1.000
_cell.length_c   1.000
_cell.angle_alpha   90.00
_cell.angle_beta   90.00
_cell.angle_gamma   90.00
#
_symmetry.space_group_name_H-M   'P 1'
#
loop_
_entity.id
_entity.type
_entity.pdbx_description
1 polymer ?
#
loop_
_entity_poly.entity_id
_entity_poly.type
_entity_poly.pdbx_seq_one_letter_code
_entity_poly.pdbx_strand_id
1 'polypeptide(L)' 'MSSRELENLIRDKGGYALKLIIDKKLYKTDVDEGQYRLSMPLERISFSDDFLNRSEKMIMNRSTKKHGLKEWPQEC' A
#
# COMPACT_ATOMS: atom_id res chain seq x y z
N MET A 1 9.38 18.11 4.75
CA MET A 1 9.25 17.81 3.32
C MET A 1 8.16 18.68 2.73
N SER A 2 8.46 19.41 1.67
CA SER A 2 7.49 20.10 0.85
C SER A 2 6.81 19.14 -0.14
N SER A 3 5.63 19.50 -0.66
CA SER A 3 4.94 18.73 -1.70
C SER A 3 5.84 18.49 -2.93
N ARG A 4 6.67 19.48 -3.27
CA ARG A 4 7.57 19.44 -4.42
C ARG A 4 8.74 18.46 -4.23
N GLU A 5 9.27 18.35 -3.02
CA GLU A 5 10.29 17.35 -2.69
C GLU A 5 9.73 15.92 -2.77
N LEU A 6 8.49 15.73 -2.31
CA LEU A 6 7.81 14.43 -2.41
C LEU A 6 7.54 14.03 -3.86
N GLU A 7 7.09 14.97 -4.69
CA GLU A 7 6.86 14.72 -6.13
C GLU A 7 8.15 14.35 -6.86
N ASN A 8 9.26 15.03 -6.58
CA ASN A 8 10.55 14.71 -7.17
C ASN A 8 11.01 13.31 -6.75
N LEU A 9 10.90 12.96 -5.46
CA LEU A 9 11.26 11.63 -4.97
C LEU A 9 10.46 10.52 -5.66
N ILE A 10 9.17 10.73 -5.89
CA ILE A 10 8.30 9.76 -6.58
C ILE A 10 8.75 9.59 -8.03
N ARG A 11 9.03 10.70 -8.73
CA ARG A 11 9.51 10.68 -10.11
C ARG A 11 10.87 10.00 -10.26
N ASP A 12 11.79 10.24 -9.33
CA ASP A 12 13.11 9.60 -9.30
C ASP A 12 13.03 8.07 -9.13
N LYS A 13 11.94 7.59 -8.51
CA LYS A 13 11.62 6.15 -8.40
C LYS A 13 10.82 5.61 -9.59
N GLY A 14 10.62 6.41 -10.64
CA GLY A 14 9.82 6.04 -11.82
C GLY A 14 8.31 6.07 -11.58
N GLY A 15 7.87 6.61 -10.44
CA GLY A 15 6.47 6.80 -10.11
C GLY A 15 5.88 8.06 -10.75
N TYR A 16 4.57 8.04 -10.98
CA TYR A 16 3.81 9.17 -11.51
C TYR A 16 2.41 9.16 -10.90
N ALA A 17 1.70 10.30 -10.98
CA ALA A 17 0.33 10.47 -10.47
C ALA A 17 0.15 10.15 -8.97
N LEU A 18 0.63 11.04 -8.09
CA LEU A 18 0.46 10.91 -6.64
C LEU A 18 -1.03 10.80 -6.28
N LYS A 19 -1.38 9.78 -5.50
CA LYS A 19 -2.73 9.55 -4.99
C LYS A 19 -2.68 9.22 -3.50
N LEU A 20 -3.52 9.88 -2.71
CA LEU A 20 -3.68 9.57 -1.29
C LEU A 20 -4.52 8.30 -1.13
N ILE A 21 -3.93 7.25 -0.58
CA ILE A 21 -4.61 5.95 -0.38
C ILE A 21 -5.05 5.76 1.07
N ILE A 22 -4.26 6.25 2.02
CA ILE A 22 -4.53 6.12 3.45
C ILE A 22 -3.99 7.37 4.14
N ASP A 23 -4.78 7.92 5.06
CA ASP A 23 -4.30 8.87 6.05
C ASP A 23 -4.46 8.29 7.46
N LYS A 24 -3.35 8.17 8.19
CA LYS A 24 -3.27 7.55 9.51
C LYS A 24 -2.63 8.51 10.50
N LYS A 25 -3.39 8.84 11.55
CA LYS A 25 -2.83 9.40 12.78
C LYS A 25 -2.02 8.33 13.50
N LEU A 26 -0.73 8.57 13.72
CA LEU A 26 0.13 7.67 14.48
C LEU A 26 -0.19 7.75 15.97
N TYR A 27 -0.32 6.58 16.61
CA TYR A 27 -0.48 6.44 18.05
C TYR A 27 0.80 5.90 18.69
N LYS A 28 0.91 6.00 20.01
CA LYS A 28 2.08 5.50 20.76
C LYS A 28 2.41 4.04 20.42
N THR A 29 1.39 3.20 20.26
CA THR A 29 1.54 1.79 19.89
C THR A 29 2.11 1.55 18.50
N ASP A 30 1.98 2.53 17.59
CA ASP A 30 2.49 2.43 16.22
C ASP A 30 3.99 2.75 16.13
N VAL A 31 4.52 3.55 17.08
CA VAL A 31 5.93 4.00 17.12
C VAL A 31 6.74 3.34 18.23
N ASP A 32 6.08 2.55 19.08
CA ASP A 32 6.74 1.79 20.14
C ASP A 32 7.58 0.66 19.54
N GLU A 33 8.89 0.74 19.76
CA GLU A 33 9.86 -0.26 19.32
C GLU A 33 9.56 -1.66 19.86
N GLY A 34 8.83 -1.79 20.97
CA GLY A 34 8.43 -3.10 21.48
C GLY A 34 7.30 -3.78 20.70
N GLN A 35 6.57 -3.05 19.85
CA GLN A 35 5.34 -3.53 19.23
C GLN A 35 5.51 -3.90 17.75
N TYR A 36 6.42 -3.22 17.04
CA TYR A 36 6.73 -3.44 15.61
C TYR A 36 5.49 -3.59 14.70
N ARG A 37 4.41 -2.87 15.00
CA ARG A 37 3.13 -2.99 14.29
C ARG A 37 2.55 -1.63 13.99
N LEU A 38 1.94 -1.50 12.82
CA LEU A 38 1.18 -0.31 12.43
C LEU A 38 -0.30 -0.66 12.39
N SER A 39 -1.11 -0.01 13.22
CA SER A 39 -2.56 -0.22 13.24
C SER A 39 -3.24 0.42 12.02
N MET A 40 -3.89 -0.40 11.19
CA MET A 40 -4.48 0.08 9.94
C MET A 40 -5.86 0.74 10.19
N PRO A 41 -6.09 1.98 9.71
CA PRO A 41 -7.38 2.66 9.87
C PRO A 41 -8.30 2.27 8.71
N LEU A 42 -8.92 1.09 8.77
CA LEU A 42 -9.67 0.50 7.64
C LEU A 42 -10.71 1.46 7.03
N GLU A 43 -11.40 2.25 7.85
CA GLU A 43 -12.40 3.24 7.42
C GLU A 43 -11.83 4.39 6.58
N ARG A 44 -10.52 4.64 6.66
CA ARG A 44 -9.82 5.71 5.93
C ARG A 44 -8.99 5.22 4.75
N ILE A 45 -9.05 3.92 4.46
CA ILE A 45 -8.41 3.35 3.28
C ILE A 45 -9.31 3.65 2.08
N SER A 46 -8.75 4.28 1.05
CA SER A 46 -9.42 4.40 -0.24
C SER A 46 -9.46 3.02 -0.90
N PHE A 47 -10.59 2.34 -0.80
CA PHE A 47 -10.87 1.08 -1.50
C PHE A 47 -11.28 1.28 -2.95
N SER A 48 -11.08 2.48 -3.49
CA SER A 48 -11.56 2.80 -4.82
C SER A 48 -10.86 1.94 -5.87
N ASP A 49 -11.65 1.32 -6.74
CA ASP A 49 -11.20 0.41 -7.80
C ASP A 49 -10.27 1.08 -8.83
N ASP A 50 -10.14 2.40 -8.75
CA ASP A 50 -9.29 3.26 -9.56
C ASP A 50 -7.91 3.51 -8.92
N PHE A 51 -7.55 2.82 -7.84
CA PHE A 51 -6.17 2.86 -7.31
C PHE A 51 -5.17 2.33 -8.33
N LEU A 52 -5.48 1.18 -8.93
CA LEU A 52 -4.71 0.58 -10.00
C LEU A 52 -5.45 0.74 -11.32
N ASN A 53 -4.76 1.23 -12.34
CA ASN A 53 -5.27 1.18 -13.70
C ASN A 53 -5.28 -0.27 -14.23
N ARG A 54 -5.95 -0.48 -15.36
CA ARG A 54 -6.10 -1.81 -15.97
C ARG A 54 -4.77 -2.52 -16.21
N SER A 55 -3.75 -1.78 -16.65
CA SER A 55 -2.42 -2.33 -16.92
C SER A 55 -1.72 -2.75 -15.62
N GLU A 56 -1.80 -1.94 -14.58
CA GLU A 56 -1.23 -2.23 -13.26
C GLU A 56 -1.89 -3.46 -12.62
N LYS A 57 -3.23 -3.57 -12.70
CA LYS A 57 -3.97 -4.76 -12.26
C LYS A 57 -3.48 -6.02 -12.99
N MET A 58 -3.21 -5.93 -14.29
CA MET A 58 -2.70 -7.07 -15.06
C MET A 58 -1.28 -7.48 -14.66
N ILE A 59 -0.40 -6.54 -14.32
CA ILE A 59 0.95 -6.83 -13.82
C ILE A 59 0.86 -7.57 -12.47
N MET A 60 0.04 -7.06 -11.54
CA MET A 60 -0.14 -7.66 -10.22
C MET A 60 -0.70 -9.09 -10.30
N ASN A 61 -1.68 -9.32 -11.18
CA ASN A 61 -2.26 -10.65 -11.42
C ASN A 61 -1.31 -11.63 -12.12
N ARG A 62 -0.24 -11.14 -12.79
CA ARG A 62 0.79 -11.99 -13.38
C ARG A 62 1.85 -12.38 -12.36
N SER A 63 2.19 -11.49 -11.42
CA SER A 63 3.13 -11.81 -10.33
C SER A 63 2.56 -12.85 -9.35
N THR A 64 1.25 -12.82 -9.08
CA THR A 64 0.59 -13.82 -8.22
C THR A 64 0.53 -15.22 -8.82
N LYS A 65 0.69 -15.35 -10.15
CA LYS A 65 0.77 -16.66 -10.82
C LYS A 65 2.18 -17.26 -10.83
N LYS A 66 3.22 -16.45 -10.61
CA LYS A 66 4.62 -16.92 -10.58
C LYS A 66 5.05 -17.44 -9.21
N HIS A 67 4.44 -16.94 -8.13
CA HIS A 67 4.50 -17.59 -6.83
C HIS A 67 3.22 -18.40 -6.67
N GLY A 68 3.28 -19.71 -6.96
CA GLY A 68 2.15 -20.61 -6.75
C GLY A 68 1.52 -20.36 -5.39
N LEU A 69 0.25 -19.93 -5.42
CA LEU A 69 -0.61 -19.90 -4.25
C LEU A 69 -0.61 -21.31 -3.65
N LYS A 70 0.19 -21.55 -2.62
CA LYS A 70 -0.24 -22.50 -1.59
C LYS A 70 -1.41 -21.80 -0.92
N GLU A 71 -2.60 -22.32 -1.19
CA GLU A 71 -3.80 -21.95 -0.46
C GLU A 71 -3.46 -21.96 1.04
N TRP A 72 -3.73 -20.86 1.72
CA TRP A 72 -3.65 -20.83 3.17
C TRP A 72 -4.68 -21.86 3.66
N PRO A 73 -4.28 -22.87 4.46
CA PRO A 73 -5.25 -23.81 4.98
C PRO A 73 -6.27 -23.04 5.80
N GLN A 74 -7.55 -23.15 5.42
CA GLN A 74 -8.64 -22.75 6.28
C GLN A 74 -8.81 -23.86 7.31
N GLU A 75 -8.10 -23.74 8.44
CA GLU A 75 -8.39 -24.56 9.61
C GLU A 75 -9.45 -23.86 10.46
N CYS A 76 -10.53 -24.59 10.72
CA CYS A 76 -11.50 -24.31 11.79
C CYS A 76 -10.91 -24.70 13.15
#